data_AF-A0A940JFY9-F1
#
_entry.id   AF-A0A940JFY9-F1
#
_cell.length_a   1.000
_cell.length_b   1.000
_cell.length_c   1.000
_cell.angle_alpha   90.00
_cell.angle_beta   90.00
_cell.angle_gamma   90.00
#
_symmetry.space_group_name_H-M   'P 1'
#
loop_
_entity.id
_entity.type
_entity.pdbx_description
1 polymer ?
#
loop_
_entity_poly.entity_id
_entity_poly.type
_entity_poly.pdbx_seq_one_letter_code
_entity_poly.pdbx_strand_id
1 'polypeptide(L)'
;MIARGYWMLAPLILAGCWGGGPVALDPITKGPDVFARQVFDPKTGQVFASGTAIAGGRLTVRALKAGTSERISGAHVTVMGPTLAYGTTGSLDLTLQPLEKGVYRIRIEAPGYVPQVTEPLTLDPQAPPTLVASLAPAGGDVTGRALGPNDQPLAGARVNVGEAYAFADGTGQFTLKGAPAGAQTLAVSKIGFATVTRAITVGASPVALGTLSAPAADKTVAFENATQPFASSSIGVALSALQARLVGDGFATTSLDASAAVRVVASPKAEYATDATVERLRAFVAAGGKLILMGEWGGFGDYSPAALNKIAAPYGLGFNADQVRLGNATQSAWVKVAVSPGPMPTPLAVDGGLNLYEACSLFAPPPAVRLAGLGAEGYRVSALVSGDFTVAAARPYGRGLVVALGDTSAWAQPGTQGKASNLDEASNGAFMVNLFRW
;
A
#
# COMPACT_ATOMS: atom_id res chain seq x y z
N MET A 1 -21.90 -58.15 -52.55
CA MET A 1 -22.48 -56.92 -53.16
C MET A 1 -21.97 -55.73 -52.37
N ILE A 2 -20.78 -55.21 -52.67
CA ILE A 2 -20.47 -54.15 -53.65
C ILE A 2 -21.16 -52.81 -53.35
N ALA A 3 -20.35 -51.93 -52.76
CA ALA A 3 -20.12 -50.51 -53.03
C ALA A 3 -21.22 -49.45 -52.90
N ARG A 4 -20.89 -48.38 -52.15
CA ARG A 4 -20.96 -46.93 -52.47
C ARG A 4 -20.51 -46.17 -51.21
N GLY A 5 -19.63 -45.18 -51.21
CA GLY A 5 -18.82 -44.52 -52.21
C GLY A 5 -18.10 -43.35 -51.52
N TYR A 6 -16.79 -43.27 -51.66
CA TYR A 6 -15.97 -42.11 -51.27
C TYR A 6 -15.88 -41.15 -52.47
N TRP A 7 -15.98 -39.85 -52.22
CA TRP A 7 -15.36 -38.81 -53.05
C TRP A 7 -14.68 -37.79 -52.14
N MET A 8 -13.40 -37.56 -52.43
CA MET A 8 -12.55 -36.47 -51.93
C MET A 8 -12.74 -35.22 -52.80
N LEU A 9 -12.63 -34.01 -52.23
CA LEU A 9 -11.54 -33.04 -52.46
C LEU A 9 -11.88 -31.62 -51.93
N ALA A 10 -10.85 -30.99 -51.36
CA ALA A 10 -10.74 -29.73 -50.59
C ALA A 10 -10.71 -28.46 -51.51
N PRO A 11 -10.27 -27.25 -51.09
CA PRO A 11 -9.96 -26.70 -49.76
C PRO A 11 -10.55 -25.28 -49.49
N LEU A 12 -10.44 -24.76 -48.26
CA LEU A 12 -10.37 -23.31 -48.05
C LEU A 12 -9.37 -22.96 -46.95
N ILE A 13 -8.74 -21.80 -47.13
CA ILE A 13 -7.39 -21.42 -46.72
C ILE A 13 -7.38 -20.66 -45.39
N LEU A 14 -6.31 -20.93 -44.63
CA LEU A 14 -5.60 -20.15 -43.61
C LEU A 14 -6.01 -18.68 -43.31
N ALA A 15 -6.17 -18.41 -42.01
CA ALA A 15 -5.46 -17.38 -41.24
C ALA A 15 -5.72 -17.69 -39.75
N GLY A 16 -4.79 -17.87 -38.82
CA GLY A 16 -3.38 -17.49 -38.74
C GLY A 16 -3.17 -16.90 -37.35
N CYS A 17 -2.76 -17.70 -36.36
CA CYS A 17 -2.20 -17.27 -35.08
C CYS A 17 -1.49 -18.46 -34.40
N TRP A 18 -0.24 -18.68 -34.79
CA TRP A 18 0.75 -19.45 -34.03
C TRP A 18 1.91 -18.50 -33.77
N GLY A 19 2.32 -18.36 -32.51
CA GLY A 19 3.43 -17.50 -32.12
C GLY A 19 3.53 -17.27 -30.62
N GLY A 20 3.55 -18.34 -29.82
CA GLY A 20 3.87 -18.27 -28.40
C GLY A 20 4.32 -19.64 -27.92
N GLY A 21 5.63 -19.89 -27.92
CA GLY A 21 6.20 -21.10 -27.35
C GLY A 21 5.88 -21.22 -25.85
N PRO A 22 5.94 -22.43 -25.28
CA PRO A 22 5.71 -22.61 -23.85
C PRO A 22 6.77 -21.84 -23.07
N VAL A 23 6.37 -20.79 -22.35
CA VAL A 23 7.19 -20.23 -21.28
C VAL A 23 7.21 -21.29 -20.19
N ALA A 24 8.37 -21.90 -19.97
CA ALA A 24 8.57 -22.77 -18.82
C ALA A 24 8.39 -21.92 -17.56
N LEU A 25 7.26 -22.12 -16.88
CA LEU A 25 7.03 -21.58 -15.54
C LEU A 25 7.84 -22.44 -14.58
N ASP A 26 8.92 -21.87 -14.07
CA ASP A 26 9.68 -22.46 -12.98
C ASP A 26 8.76 -22.52 -11.73
N PRO A 27 8.51 -23.69 -11.13
CA PRO A 27 7.68 -23.79 -9.95
C PRO A 27 8.37 -23.05 -8.81
N ILE A 28 7.84 -21.88 -8.46
CA ILE A 28 8.28 -21.08 -7.31
C ILE A 28 8.11 -21.94 -6.05
N THR A 29 9.22 -22.55 -5.61
CA THR A 29 9.29 -23.30 -4.36
C THR A 29 9.45 -22.33 -3.20
N LYS A 30 8.62 -22.56 -2.17
CA LYS A 30 8.36 -21.68 -1.03
C LYS A 30 9.58 -21.56 -0.09
N GLY A 31 9.91 -20.32 0.28
CA GLY A 31 10.66 -19.93 1.47
C GLY A 31 10.29 -18.48 1.83
N PRO A 32 10.50 -17.99 3.06
CA PRO A 32 10.09 -16.63 3.48
C PRO A 32 10.80 -15.47 2.76
N ASP A 33 11.73 -15.75 1.84
CA ASP A 33 12.55 -14.78 1.09
C ASP A 33 12.10 -14.56 -0.38
N VAL A 34 10.83 -14.79 -0.73
CA VAL A 34 10.29 -14.62 -2.11
C VAL A 34 10.36 -13.16 -2.63
N PHE A 35 10.85 -12.21 -1.82
CA PHE A 35 10.94 -10.79 -2.16
C PHE A 35 12.33 -10.33 -2.59
N ALA A 36 13.31 -11.22 -2.80
CA ALA A 36 14.71 -10.81 -2.90
C ALA A 36 14.95 -9.62 -3.86
N ARG A 37 14.28 -9.59 -5.03
CA ARG A 37 14.20 -8.41 -5.92
C ARG A 37 12.95 -8.46 -6.82
N GLN A 38 12.08 -7.46 -6.75
CA GLN A 38 10.88 -7.34 -7.58
C GLN A 38 10.81 -5.98 -8.25
N VAL A 39 10.24 -5.94 -9.45
CA VAL A 39 9.96 -4.73 -10.21
C VAL A 39 8.47 -4.76 -10.57
N PHE A 40 7.72 -3.74 -10.21
CA PHE A 40 6.32 -3.59 -10.52
C PHE A 40 6.15 -2.45 -11.53
N ASP A 41 5.35 -2.68 -12.56
CA ASP A 41 4.97 -1.68 -13.54
C ASP A 41 3.57 -1.13 -13.19
N PRO A 42 3.48 0.11 -12.65
CA PRO A 42 2.24 0.84 -12.42
C PRO A 42 1.24 0.88 -13.57
N LYS A 43 1.71 0.87 -14.83
CA LYS A 43 0.84 0.99 -16.01
C LYS A 43 0.11 -0.32 -16.29
N THR A 44 0.84 -1.42 -16.23
CA THR A 44 0.30 -2.75 -16.53
C THR A 44 -0.17 -3.50 -15.29
N GLY A 45 0.21 -3.05 -14.09
CA GLY A 45 -0.07 -3.73 -12.83
C GLY A 45 0.66 -5.07 -12.70
N GLN A 46 1.75 -5.29 -13.45
CA GLN A 46 2.52 -6.53 -13.45
C GLN A 46 3.73 -6.45 -12.52
N VAL A 47 4.06 -7.57 -11.86
CA VAL A 47 5.28 -7.74 -11.07
C VAL A 47 6.23 -8.69 -11.80
N PHE A 48 7.47 -8.26 -11.98
CA PHE A 48 8.56 -9.00 -12.60
C PHE A 48 9.67 -9.27 -11.58
N ALA A 49 10.44 -10.33 -11.81
CA ALA A 49 11.72 -10.48 -11.12
C ALA A 49 12.70 -9.40 -11.63
N SER A 50 13.46 -8.80 -10.72
CA SER A 50 14.52 -7.87 -11.15
C SER A 50 15.58 -8.62 -11.95
N GLY A 51 16.00 -8.04 -13.09
CA GLY A 51 16.97 -8.66 -13.98
C GLY A 51 16.36 -9.39 -15.17
N THR A 52 15.04 -9.59 -15.20
CA THR A 52 14.33 -10.02 -16.41
C THR A 52 14.60 -9.02 -17.54
N ALA A 53 14.98 -9.52 -18.71
CA ALA A 53 15.28 -8.69 -19.87
C ALA A 53 13.97 -8.10 -20.43
N ILE A 54 13.75 -6.82 -20.16
CA ILE A 54 12.67 -6.00 -20.71
C ILE A 54 13.23 -4.59 -20.97
N ALA A 55 12.65 -3.86 -21.92
CA ALA A 55 13.14 -2.55 -22.31
C ALA A 55 13.05 -1.55 -21.13
N GLY A 56 14.16 -0.94 -20.75
CA GLY A 56 14.21 0.13 -19.75
C GLY A 56 15.61 0.41 -19.22
N GLY A 57 15.70 1.37 -18.29
CA GLY A 57 16.93 1.76 -17.63
C GLY A 57 17.29 0.85 -16.44
N ARG A 58 18.43 1.12 -15.83
CA ARG A 58 18.98 0.37 -14.69
C ARG A 58 19.35 1.34 -13.58
N LEU A 59 19.05 0.98 -12.33
CA LEU A 59 19.55 1.67 -11.13
C LEU A 59 20.45 0.73 -10.34
N THR A 60 21.64 1.21 -10.00
CA THR A 60 22.53 0.53 -9.06
C THR A 60 22.50 1.28 -7.73
N VAL A 61 22.26 0.59 -6.62
CA VAL A 61 22.20 1.16 -5.26
C VAL A 61 23.29 0.55 -4.40
N ARG A 62 24.08 1.43 -3.79
CA ARG A 62 25.11 1.11 -2.81
C ARG A 62 24.76 1.75 -1.47
N ALA A 63 24.45 0.93 -0.47
CA ALA A 63 24.25 1.41 0.90
C ALA A 63 25.57 1.35 1.68
N LEU A 64 26.00 2.49 2.24
CA LEU A 64 27.19 2.66 3.05
C LEU A 64 26.84 3.16 4.45
N LYS A 65 27.67 2.84 5.45
CA LYS A 65 27.58 3.49 6.76
C LYS A 65 28.12 4.90 6.67
N ALA A 66 27.38 5.87 7.21
CA ALA A 66 27.77 7.28 7.14
C ALA A 66 29.17 7.54 7.69
N GLY A 67 29.93 8.37 7.00
CA GLY A 67 31.32 8.71 7.35
C GLY A 67 32.35 7.61 7.03
N THR A 68 31.94 6.51 6.39
CA THR A 68 32.85 5.40 6.04
C THR A 68 32.62 4.91 4.61
N SER A 69 33.52 4.06 4.13
CA SER A 69 33.34 3.29 2.88
C SER A 69 32.77 1.89 3.12
N GLU A 70 32.35 1.58 4.35
CA GLU A 70 31.84 0.26 4.73
C GLU A 70 30.42 0.06 4.20
N ARG A 71 30.17 -1.10 3.59
CA ARG A 71 28.88 -1.46 3.01
C ARG A 71 27.90 -1.95 4.07
N ILE A 72 26.63 -1.62 3.89
CA ILE A 72 25.53 -2.18 4.67
C ILE A 72 24.91 -3.31 3.84
N SER A 73 25.12 -4.55 4.28
CA SER A 73 24.42 -5.74 3.75
C SER A 73 23.05 -5.85 4.43
N GLY A 74 22.03 -6.25 3.69
CA GLY A 74 20.67 -6.39 4.22
C GLY A 74 19.85 -5.10 4.20
N ALA A 75 20.30 -4.03 3.54
CA ALA A 75 19.51 -2.81 3.42
C ALA A 75 18.37 -3.00 2.41
N HIS A 76 17.14 -2.78 2.84
CA HIS A 76 15.95 -2.77 2.01
C HIS A 76 15.90 -1.48 1.18
N VAL A 77 15.67 -1.63 -0.12
CA VAL A 77 15.57 -0.52 -1.07
C VAL A 77 14.20 -0.58 -1.71
N THR A 78 13.40 0.47 -1.57
CA THR A 78 12.17 0.70 -2.35
C THR A 78 12.39 1.83 -3.33
N VAL A 79 12.15 1.58 -4.61
CA VAL A 79 12.11 2.58 -5.68
C VAL A 79 10.66 2.98 -5.92
N MET A 80 10.39 4.27 -5.87
CA MET A 80 9.06 4.89 -5.94
C MET A 80 9.02 5.84 -7.14
N GLY A 81 8.17 5.56 -8.14
CA GLY A 81 8.13 6.35 -9.37
C GLY A 81 7.35 5.65 -10.49
N PRO A 82 7.65 5.97 -11.77
CA PRO A 82 7.01 5.37 -12.94
C PRO A 82 7.08 3.84 -12.98
N THR A 83 8.13 3.27 -12.39
CA THR A 83 8.25 1.85 -12.06
C THR A 83 8.47 1.73 -10.55
N LEU A 84 7.79 0.79 -9.90
CA LEU A 84 8.14 0.46 -8.52
C LEU A 84 9.14 -0.66 -8.53
N ALA A 85 10.10 -0.63 -7.61
CA ALA A 85 10.98 -1.77 -7.44
C ALA A 85 11.35 -1.94 -5.99
N TYR A 86 11.68 -3.15 -5.61
CA TYR A 86 12.13 -3.49 -4.28
C TYR A 86 13.27 -4.49 -4.38
N GLY A 87 14.23 -4.38 -3.47
CA GLY A 87 15.23 -5.43 -3.26
C GLY A 87 16.08 -5.15 -2.03
N THR A 88 16.93 -6.10 -1.71
CA THR A 88 17.84 -6.01 -0.57
C THR A 88 19.30 -5.97 -1.03
N THR A 89 20.11 -5.09 -0.45
CA THR A 89 21.56 -5.06 -0.70
C THR A 89 22.23 -6.32 -0.14
N GLY A 90 23.23 -6.84 -0.86
CA GLY A 90 24.07 -7.92 -0.38
C GLY A 90 25.47 -7.40 -0.03
N SER A 91 26.47 -8.29 -0.13
CA SER A 91 27.88 -7.91 -0.13
C SER A 91 28.27 -7.03 -1.35
N LEU A 92 27.45 -7.07 -2.41
CA LEU A 92 27.58 -6.26 -3.63
C LEU A 92 26.48 -5.20 -3.73
N ASP A 93 26.63 -4.28 -4.69
CA ASP A 93 25.60 -3.30 -5.03
C ASP A 93 24.30 -4.00 -5.46
N LEU A 94 23.15 -3.45 -5.03
CA LEU A 94 21.85 -3.89 -5.53
C LEU A 94 21.63 -3.29 -6.91
N THR A 95 21.27 -4.11 -7.89
CA THR A 95 20.84 -3.65 -9.22
C THR A 95 19.35 -3.92 -9.40
N LEU A 96 18.60 -2.88 -9.72
CA LEU A 96 17.17 -2.93 -10.05
C LEU A 96 16.98 -2.55 -11.52
N GLN A 97 16.33 -3.44 -12.26
CA GLN A 97 16.03 -3.25 -13.69
C GLN A 97 14.87 -4.17 -14.14
N PRO A 98 14.09 -3.72 -15.15
CA PRO A 98 14.19 -2.42 -15.80
C PRO A 98 13.49 -1.33 -14.98
N LEU A 99 13.82 -0.07 -15.27
CA LEU A 99 13.11 1.10 -14.75
C LEU A 99 12.78 2.03 -15.91
N GLU A 100 11.53 2.46 -16.02
CA GLU A 100 11.14 3.43 -17.04
C GLU A 100 11.87 4.77 -16.86
N LYS A 101 11.99 5.55 -17.94
CA LYS A 101 12.46 6.93 -17.84
C LYS A 101 11.50 7.74 -16.97
N GLY A 102 12.04 8.54 -16.06
CA GLY A 102 11.25 9.51 -15.30
C GLY A 102 11.86 9.85 -13.95
N VAL A 103 11.03 10.41 -13.07
CA VAL A 103 11.46 10.91 -11.76
C VAL A 103 11.12 9.90 -10.67
N TYR A 104 12.13 9.52 -9.90
CA TYR A 104 12.05 8.53 -8.84
C TYR A 104 12.40 9.14 -7.49
N ARG A 105 11.88 8.54 -6.42
CA ARG A 105 12.44 8.66 -5.08
C ARG A 105 12.82 7.27 -4.61
N ILE A 106 13.95 7.15 -3.93
CA ILE A 106 14.44 5.87 -3.44
C ILE A 106 14.45 5.94 -1.92
N ARG A 107 13.78 4.98 -1.28
CA ARG A 107 13.84 4.76 0.16
C ARG A 107 14.80 3.63 0.45
N ILE A 108 15.76 3.86 1.33
CA ILE A 108 16.75 2.88 1.77
C ILE A 108 16.66 2.76 3.28
N GLU A 109 16.50 1.53 3.76
CA GLU A 109 16.29 1.20 5.17
C GLU A 109 17.16 0.02 5.57
N ALA A 110 17.80 0.10 6.74
CA ALA A 110 18.57 -1.01 7.28
C ALA A 110 18.40 -1.06 8.81
N PRO A 111 18.29 -2.26 9.41
CA PRO A 111 18.24 -2.40 10.86
C PRO A 111 19.42 -1.69 11.53
N GLY A 112 19.14 -0.86 12.54
CA GLY A 112 20.15 -0.07 13.26
C GLY A 112 20.60 1.22 12.57
N TYR A 113 19.96 1.60 11.45
CA TYR A 113 20.23 2.85 10.73
C TYR A 113 18.97 3.68 10.56
N VAL A 114 19.16 4.99 10.41
CA VAL A 114 18.09 5.92 10.07
C VAL A 114 17.67 5.69 8.61
N PRO A 115 16.38 5.48 8.31
CA PRO A 115 15.87 5.45 6.93
C PRO A 115 16.23 6.70 6.15
N GLN A 116 16.64 6.54 4.90
CA GLN A 116 16.88 7.66 3.98
C GLN A 116 15.89 7.60 2.81
N VAL A 117 15.29 8.73 2.48
CA VAL A 117 14.55 8.92 1.22
C VAL A 117 15.32 9.95 0.38
N THR A 118 15.59 9.64 -0.88
CA THR A 118 16.30 10.57 -1.76
C THR A 118 15.41 11.75 -2.16
N GLU A 119 16.06 12.85 -2.48
CA GLU A 119 15.46 13.86 -3.37
C GLU A 119 15.03 13.22 -4.71
N PRO A 120 14.13 13.88 -5.46
CA PRO A 120 13.75 13.43 -6.79
C PRO A 120 14.97 13.15 -7.69
N LEU A 121 15.11 11.90 -8.10
CA LEU A 121 16.15 11.41 -9.01
C LEU A 121 15.54 11.20 -10.39
N THR A 122 15.98 11.97 -11.38
CA THR A 122 15.63 11.70 -12.78
C THR A 122 16.49 10.55 -13.31
N LEU A 123 15.85 9.46 -13.72
CA LEU A 123 16.51 8.31 -14.33
C LEU A 123 16.44 8.42 -15.86
N ASP A 124 17.62 8.45 -16.49
CA ASP A 124 17.78 8.33 -17.94
C ASP A 124 18.27 6.92 -18.28
N PRO A 125 17.53 6.13 -19.08
CA PRO A 125 17.94 4.79 -19.49
C PRO A 125 19.30 4.71 -20.20
N GLN A 126 19.78 5.81 -20.81
CA GLN A 126 21.06 5.85 -21.52
C GLN A 126 22.29 6.04 -20.61
N ALA A 127 22.08 6.41 -19.34
CA ALA A 127 23.13 6.65 -18.36
C ALA A 127 22.70 6.08 -16.99
N PRO A 128 22.82 4.76 -16.78
CA PRO A 128 22.28 4.11 -15.59
C PRO A 128 22.96 4.64 -14.32
N PRO A 129 22.25 5.35 -13.43
CA PRO A 129 22.87 5.98 -12.28
C PRO A 129 23.32 4.96 -11.24
N THR A 130 24.41 5.28 -10.55
CA THR A 130 24.76 4.64 -9.28
C THR A 130 24.38 5.58 -8.15
N LEU A 131 23.39 5.19 -7.36
CA LEU A 131 23.03 5.86 -6.13
C LEU A 131 23.88 5.33 -4.98
N VAL A 132 24.66 6.20 -4.36
CA VAL A 132 25.35 5.91 -3.11
C VAL A 132 24.54 6.50 -1.96
N ALA A 133 23.89 5.64 -1.18
CA ALA A 133 23.17 6.02 0.03
C ALA A 133 24.10 5.89 1.24
N SER A 134 24.16 6.93 2.06
CA SER A 134 25.04 7.02 3.23
C SER A 134 24.17 7.08 4.48
N LEU A 135 23.91 5.92 5.09
CA LEU A 135 22.96 5.81 6.19
C LEU A 135 23.64 6.11 7.53
N ALA A 136 23.09 7.07 8.26
CA ALA A 136 23.54 7.37 9.61
C ALA A 136 23.13 6.22 10.56
N PRO A 137 24.02 5.78 11.48
CA PRO A 137 23.62 4.91 12.57
C PRO A 137 22.45 5.53 13.32
N ALA A 138 21.50 4.70 13.70
CA ALA A 138 20.42 5.15 14.54
C ALA A 138 20.97 5.52 15.93
N GLY A 139 20.36 6.53 16.55
CA GLY A 139 20.60 6.84 17.97
C GLY A 139 19.86 5.85 18.87
N GLY A 140 19.46 6.34 20.04
CA GLY A 140 18.71 5.56 21.02
C GLY A 140 17.22 5.40 20.70
N ASP A 141 16.60 4.46 21.41
CA ASP A 141 15.14 4.30 21.42
C ASP A 141 14.48 5.49 22.11
N VAL A 142 13.28 5.87 21.66
CA VAL A 142 12.45 6.91 22.28
C VAL A 142 11.19 6.25 22.82
N THR A 143 10.98 6.35 24.13
CA THR A 143 9.83 5.75 24.82
C THR A 143 8.96 6.81 25.47
N GLY A 144 7.67 6.51 25.62
CA GLY A 144 6.74 7.39 26.31
C GLY A 144 5.32 6.88 26.23
N ARG A 145 4.39 7.72 26.70
CA ARG A 145 2.96 7.43 26.72
C ARG A 145 2.17 8.57 26.06
N ALA A 146 1.36 8.24 25.06
CA ALA A 146 0.45 9.17 24.40
C ALA A 146 -0.94 9.13 25.06
N LEU A 147 -1.40 10.27 25.56
CA LEU A 147 -2.69 10.43 26.24
C LEU A 147 -3.55 11.51 25.56
N GLY A 148 -4.86 11.34 25.64
CA GLY A 148 -5.86 12.32 25.23
C GLY A 148 -6.38 13.10 26.44
N PRO A 149 -7.52 13.81 26.28
CA PRO A 149 -8.23 14.42 27.40
C PRO A 149 -8.55 13.40 28.50
N ASN A 150 -8.52 13.85 29.76
CA ASN A 150 -8.80 13.02 30.94
C ASN A 150 -7.90 11.78 31.07
N ASP A 151 -6.62 11.91 30.65
CA ASP A 151 -5.59 10.87 30.72
C ASP A 151 -5.96 9.56 30.00
N GLN A 152 -6.86 9.63 29.02
CA GLN A 152 -7.28 8.47 28.24
C GLN A 152 -6.15 8.01 27.30
N PRO A 153 -5.76 6.72 27.31
CA PRO A 153 -4.77 6.18 26.38
C PRO A 153 -5.10 6.43 24.91
N LEU A 154 -4.14 6.95 24.14
CA LEU A 154 -4.29 7.13 22.69
C LEU A 154 -3.74 5.93 21.91
N ALA A 155 -4.44 4.81 21.99
CA ALA A 155 -4.10 3.62 21.22
C ALA A 155 -4.06 3.89 19.70
N GLY A 156 -3.02 3.38 19.04
CA GLY A 156 -2.75 3.59 17.63
C GLY A 156 -2.28 4.99 17.26
N ALA A 157 -2.01 5.89 18.23
CA ALA A 157 -1.39 7.16 17.92
C ALA A 157 -0.02 6.93 17.28
N ARG A 158 0.24 7.59 16.15
CA ARG A 158 1.53 7.50 15.47
C ARG A 158 2.50 8.48 16.11
N VAL A 159 3.64 7.96 16.54
CA VAL A 159 4.78 8.73 17.02
C VAL A 159 5.87 8.67 15.96
N ASN A 160 6.45 9.81 15.59
CA ASN A 160 7.57 9.84 14.64
C ASN A 160 8.66 10.84 15.03
N VAL A 161 9.90 10.50 14.69
CA VAL A 161 11.10 11.33 14.82
C VAL A 161 11.90 11.20 13.52
N GLY A 162 11.90 12.24 12.70
CA GLY A 162 12.31 12.10 11.30
C GLY A 162 11.46 11.04 10.59
N GLU A 163 12.12 10.08 9.94
CA GLU A 163 11.48 8.95 9.25
C GLU A 163 11.22 7.73 10.16
N ALA A 164 11.82 7.69 11.37
CA ALA A 164 11.56 6.64 12.34
C ALA A 164 10.18 6.84 12.97
N TYR A 165 9.44 5.75 13.20
CA TYR A 165 8.09 5.82 13.76
C TYR A 165 7.75 4.60 14.62
N ALA A 166 6.73 4.77 15.46
CA ALA A 166 6.06 3.71 16.19
C ALA A 166 4.57 4.04 16.36
N PHE A 167 3.78 3.05 16.76
CA PHE A 167 2.40 3.24 17.19
C PHE A 167 2.28 3.01 18.68
N ALA A 168 1.46 3.83 19.35
CA ALA A 168 1.10 3.61 20.74
C ALA A 168 0.18 2.38 20.87
N ASP A 169 0.40 1.57 21.89
CA ASP A 169 -0.39 0.38 22.18
C ASP A 169 -1.73 0.70 22.87
N GLY A 170 -2.48 -0.34 23.26
CA GLY A 170 -3.78 -0.19 23.95
C GLY A 170 -3.73 0.60 25.27
N THR A 171 -2.56 0.73 25.88
CA THR A 171 -2.32 1.50 27.11
C THR A 171 -1.74 2.89 26.85
N GLY A 172 -1.54 3.22 25.57
CA GLY A 172 -0.96 4.47 25.09
C GLY A 172 0.57 4.46 25.09
N GLN A 173 1.21 3.37 25.48
CA GLN A 173 2.68 3.29 25.55
C GLN A 173 3.25 3.07 24.16
N PHE A 174 4.41 3.68 23.89
CA PHE A 174 5.12 3.48 22.62
C PHE A 174 6.62 3.34 22.86
N THR A 175 7.26 2.59 21.95
CA THR A 175 8.71 2.49 21.82
C THR A 175 9.08 2.71 20.36
N LEU A 176 9.60 3.89 20.05
CA LEU A 176 10.13 4.23 18.74
C LEU A 176 11.60 3.83 18.69
N LYS A 177 11.90 2.84 17.85
CA LYS A 177 13.26 2.34 17.68
C LYS A 177 13.98 3.12 16.60
N GLY A 178 15.27 3.31 16.82
CA GLY A 178 16.19 3.86 15.83
C GLY A 178 15.92 5.31 15.45
N ALA A 179 15.62 6.16 16.44
CA ALA A 179 15.51 7.60 16.20
C ALA A 179 16.87 8.17 15.74
N PRO A 180 16.91 9.15 14.82
CA PRO A 180 18.16 9.80 14.44
C PRO A 180 18.82 10.51 15.62
N ALA A 181 20.14 10.39 15.77
CA ALA A 181 20.88 11.06 16.84
C ALA A 181 20.87 12.60 16.69
N GLY A 182 21.14 13.31 17.78
CA GLY A 182 21.21 14.77 17.83
C GLY A 182 19.89 15.45 18.16
N ALA A 183 19.78 16.73 17.81
CA ALA A 183 18.56 17.52 18.02
C ALA A 183 17.48 17.09 17.04
N GLN A 184 16.31 16.71 17.56
CA GLN A 184 15.21 16.17 16.77
C GLN A 184 13.88 16.83 17.18
N THR A 185 12.89 16.72 16.30
CA THR A 185 11.49 17.03 16.61
C THR A 185 10.68 15.75 16.57
N LEU A 186 10.10 15.40 17.71
CA LEU A 186 9.11 14.33 17.80
C LEU A 186 7.72 14.89 17.49
N ALA A 187 6.91 14.12 16.78
CA ALA A 187 5.50 14.39 16.59
C ALA A 187 4.63 13.19 16.99
N VAL A 188 3.49 13.46 17.61
CA VAL A 188 2.43 12.48 17.90
C VAL A 188 1.18 12.92 17.16
N SER A 189 0.59 12.02 16.36
CA SER A 189 -0.62 12.30 15.60
C SER A 189 -1.63 11.16 15.70
N LYS A 190 -2.92 11.51 15.81
CA LYS A 190 -4.05 10.59 15.76
C LYS A 190 -5.29 11.36 15.29
N ILE A 191 -6.13 10.73 14.47
CA ILE A 191 -7.39 11.34 14.03
C ILE A 191 -8.27 11.67 15.25
N GLY A 192 -8.89 12.85 15.24
CA GLY A 192 -9.66 13.37 16.38
C GLY A 192 -8.82 14.03 17.46
N PHE A 193 -7.51 14.21 17.24
CA PHE A 193 -6.59 14.88 18.15
C PHE A 193 -5.65 15.83 17.41
N ALA A 194 -5.31 16.94 18.05
CA ALA A 194 -4.32 17.86 17.53
C ALA A 194 -2.93 17.20 17.52
N THR A 195 -2.14 17.44 16.47
CA THR A 195 -0.76 16.93 16.42
C THR A 195 0.09 17.65 17.48
N VAL A 196 0.75 16.88 18.34
CA VAL A 196 1.67 17.40 19.35
C VAL A 196 3.09 17.28 18.83
N THR A 197 3.88 18.34 18.95
CA THR A 197 5.31 18.31 18.66
C THR A 197 6.14 18.60 19.90
N ARG A 198 7.31 17.96 20.01
CA ARG A 198 8.25 18.18 21.11
C ARG A 198 9.68 18.13 20.60
N ALA A 199 10.46 19.16 20.93
CA ALA A 199 11.91 19.13 20.71
C ALA A 199 12.54 18.11 21.68
N ILE A 200 13.39 17.24 21.16
CA ILE A 200 14.12 16.21 21.94
C ILE A 200 15.57 16.17 21.48
N THR A 201 16.45 15.61 22.31
CA THR A 201 17.82 15.28 21.91
C THR A 201 18.02 13.79 22.07
N VAL A 202 18.36 13.11 20.98
CA VAL A 202 18.56 11.66 20.94
C VAL A 202 20.07 11.39 21.01
N GLY A 203 20.49 10.77 22.10
CA GLY A 203 21.86 10.26 22.26
C GLY A 203 21.95 8.77 21.92
N ALA A 204 23.00 8.10 22.38
CA ALA A 204 23.12 6.64 22.31
C ALA A 204 22.23 5.90 23.33
N SER A 205 21.85 6.58 24.43
CA SER A 205 20.97 6.02 25.45
C SER A 205 19.50 6.27 25.12
N PRO A 206 18.58 5.37 25.54
CA PRO A 206 17.15 5.58 25.36
C PRO A 206 16.65 6.88 25.99
N VAL A 207 15.74 7.57 25.31
CA VAL A 207 15.08 8.79 25.78
C VAL A 207 13.68 8.45 26.27
N ALA A 208 13.44 8.60 27.58
CA ALA A 208 12.11 8.45 28.17
C ALA A 208 11.42 9.81 28.30
N LEU A 209 10.31 10.01 27.58
CA LEU A 209 9.63 11.30 27.48
C LEU A 209 8.57 11.52 28.57
N GLY A 210 8.21 10.48 29.30
CA GLY A 210 7.02 10.47 30.16
C GLY A 210 5.76 10.52 29.31
N THR A 211 4.83 11.41 29.68
CA THR A 211 3.54 11.56 29.02
C THR A 211 3.56 12.68 27.97
N LEU A 212 2.88 12.44 26.85
CA LEU A 212 2.57 13.41 25.81
C LEU A 212 1.04 13.49 25.67
N SER A 213 0.47 14.64 25.97
CA SER A 213 -0.99 14.84 25.94
C SER A 213 -1.42 15.57 24.68
N ALA A 214 -2.28 14.95 23.88
CA ALA A 214 -2.86 15.53 22.67
C ALA A 214 -4.30 16.04 22.93
N PRO A 215 -4.58 17.34 22.72
CA PRO A 215 -5.94 17.86 22.79
C PRO A 215 -6.85 17.22 21.74
N ALA A 216 -8.15 17.17 22.02
CA ALA A 216 -9.14 16.77 21.02
C ALA A 216 -9.14 17.75 19.83
N ALA A 217 -9.43 17.23 18.65
CA ALA A 217 -9.61 17.97 17.42
C ALA A 217 -10.74 17.35 16.59
N ASP A 218 -11.18 18.05 15.55
CA ASP A 218 -12.23 17.55 14.68
C ASP A 218 -11.77 16.32 13.90
N LYS A 219 -12.69 15.37 13.75
CA LYS A 219 -12.53 14.22 12.87
C LYS A 219 -13.14 14.59 11.52
N THR A 220 -12.32 14.88 10.51
CA THR A 220 -12.80 15.28 9.19
C THR A 220 -12.35 14.30 8.11
N VAL A 221 -13.29 13.87 7.26
CA VAL A 221 -13.04 12.98 6.12
C VAL A 221 -13.53 13.65 4.85
N ALA A 222 -12.64 13.74 3.87
CA ALA A 222 -12.96 14.14 2.51
C ALA A 222 -12.93 12.94 1.57
N PHE A 223 -14.02 12.72 0.86
CA PHE A 223 -14.06 11.77 -0.25
C PHE A 223 -13.68 12.49 -1.53
N GLU A 224 -12.54 12.10 -2.08
CA GLU A 224 -12.00 12.62 -3.32
C GLU A 224 -12.71 12.01 -4.53
N ASN A 225 -12.67 12.71 -5.66
CA ASN A 225 -13.26 12.26 -6.93
C ASN A 225 -14.78 11.98 -6.85
N ALA A 226 -15.51 12.44 -5.82
CA ALA A 226 -16.90 12.04 -5.56
C ALA A 226 -17.96 12.55 -6.56
N THR A 227 -17.60 13.22 -7.65
CA THR A 227 -18.59 13.83 -8.57
C THR A 227 -19.29 12.82 -9.50
N GLN A 228 -18.75 11.61 -9.70
CA GLN A 228 -19.38 10.54 -10.53
C GLN A 228 -19.01 9.05 -10.25
N PRO A 229 -17.98 8.64 -9.48
CA PRO A 229 -17.56 7.23 -9.39
C PRO A 229 -18.52 6.34 -8.59
N PHE A 230 -19.59 6.92 -8.04
CA PHE A 230 -20.61 6.21 -7.26
C PHE A 230 -21.98 6.17 -7.97
N ALA A 231 -22.10 6.76 -9.16
CA ALA A 231 -23.37 6.92 -9.87
C ALA A 231 -23.59 5.92 -11.03
N SER A 232 -22.58 5.14 -11.43
CA SER A 232 -22.74 4.07 -12.43
C SER A 232 -23.23 2.77 -11.77
N SER A 233 -24.19 2.12 -12.42
CA SER A 233 -25.31 1.41 -11.79
C SER A 233 -25.12 -0.10 -11.52
N SER A 234 -23.91 -0.57 -11.22
CA SER A 234 -23.69 -2.00 -10.91
C SER A 234 -22.94 -2.30 -9.61
N ILE A 235 -22.17 -1.36 -9.07
CA ILE A 235 -21.70 -1.36 -7.67
C ILE A 235 -22.08 0.00 -7.10
N GLY A 236 -23.33 0.14 -6.66
CA GLY A 236 -23.78 1.31 -5.91
C GLY A 236 -23.06 1.35 -4.56
N VAL A 237 -21.84 1.91 -4.53
CA VAL A 237 -21.07 2.07 -3.29
C VAL A 237 -21.93 2.86 -2.31
N ALA A 238 -22.22 2.29 -1.14
CA ALA A 238 -23.01 2.95 -0.09
C ALA A 238 -22.15 3.98 0.63
N LEU A 239 -21.61 4.96 -0.09
CA LEU A 239 -20.90 6.05 0.54
C LEU A 239 -21.77 6.67 1.66
N SER A 240 -23.09 6.76 1.46
CA SER A 240 -24.04 7.21 2.47
C SER A 240 -24.10 6.35 3.74
N ALA A 241 -24.05 5.02 3.63
CA ALA A 241 -24.11 4.13 4.80
C ALA A 241 -22.80 4.17 5.60
N LEU A 242 -21.65 4.20 4.91
CA LEU A 242 -20.37 4.43 5.55
C LEU A 242 -20.33 5.82 6.20
N GLN A 243 -20.73 6.87 5.47
CA GLN A 243 -20.79 8.23 5.99
C GLN A 243 -21.68 8.30 7.23
N ALA A 244 -22.83 7.63 7.25
CA ALA A 244 -23.69 7.56 8.43
C ALA A 244 -22.99 6.91 9.62
N ARG A 245 -22.23 5.83 9.43
CA ARG A 245 -21.43 5.20 10.50
C ARG A 245 -20.30 6.10 10.98
N LEU A 246 -19.63 6.79 10.05
CA LEU A 246 -18.56 7.74 10.39
C LEU A 246 -19.13 8.93 11.18
N VAL A 247 -20.27 9.49 10.77
CA VAL A 247 -20.99 10.53 11.51
C VAL A 247 -21.38 10.02 12.90
N GLY A 248 -21.87 8.78 13.00
CA GLY A 248 -22.13 8.12 14.28
C GLY A 248 -20.87 7.97 15.17
N ASP A 249 -19.69 7.86 14.56
CA ASP A 249 -18.38 7.86 15.25
C ASP A 249 -17.79 9.27 15.46
N GLY A 250 -18.56 10.32 15.17
CA GLY A 250 -18.18 11.72 15.36
C GLY A 250 -17.33 12.33 14.24
N PHE A 251 -17.31 11.72 13.06
CA PHE A 251 -16.68 12.32 11.88
C PHE A 251 -17.60 13.30 11.17
N ALA A 252 -17.06 14.45 10.81
CA ALA A 252 -17.64 15.32 9.79
C ALA A 252 -17.17 14.86 8.40
N THR A 253 -18.13 14.54 7.54
CA THR A 253 -17.87 14.16 6.15
C THR A 253 -18.08 15.38 5.26
N THR A 254 -17.06 15.83 4.55
CA THR A 254 -17.11 17.03 3.70
C THR A 254 -16.70 16.69 2.27
N SER A 255 -17.21 17.44 1.29
CA SER A 255 -16.68 17.38 -0.08
C SER A 255 -15.47 18.31 -0.18
N LEU A 256 -14.29 17.75 -0.47
CA LEU A 256 -13.08 18.48 -0.88
C LEU A 256 -12.60 19.62 0.05
N ASP A 257 -12.78 19.49 1.36
CA ASP A 257 -12.21 20.43 2.32
C ASP A 257 -10.67 20.30 2.38
N ALA A 258 -9.96 21.42 2.26
CA ALA A 258 -8.51 21.47 2.42
C ALA A 258 -8.06 21.01 3.81
N SER A 259 -8.90 21.21 4.83
CA SER A 259 -8.64 20.89 6.24
C SER A 259 -8.91 19.43 6.63
N ALA A 260 -9.40 18.60 5.70
CA ALA A 260 -9.73 17.20 6.00
C ALA A 260 -8.54 16.41 6.55
N ALA A 261 -8.70 15.78 7.72
CA ALA A 261 -7.67 14.95 8.33
C ALA A 261 -7.44 13.63 7.58
N VAL A 262 -8.51 13.11 6.96
CA VAL A 262 -8.50 11.92 6.11
C VAL A 262 -8.98 12.26 4.71
N ARG A 263 -8.27 11.75 3.69
CA ARG A 263 -8.71 11.79 2.30
C ARG A 263 -8.91 10.36 1.80
N VAL A 264 -9.99 10.13 1.07
CA VAL A 264 -10.33 8.84 0.49
C VAL A 264 -10.36 8.98 -1.02
N VAL A 265 -9.53 8.20 -1.73
CA VAL A 265 -9.59 8.06 -3.19
C VAL A 265 -10.06 6.64 -3.49
N ALA A 266 -11.30 6.50 -3.95
CA ALA A 266 -11.87 5.22 -4.34
C ALA A 266 -12.03 5.16 -5.86
N SER A 267 -11.49 4.11 -6.47
CA SER A 267 -11.67 3.75 -7.89
C SER A 267 -11.52 4.94 -8.84
N PRO A 268 -10.37 5.65 -8.83
CA PRO A 268 -10.21 6.86 -9.62
C PRO A 268 -10.24 6.53 -11.12
N LYS A 269 -10.87 7.42 -11.89
CA LYS A 269 -10.76 7.44 -13.35
C LYS A 269 -9.40 8.02 -13.77
N ALA A 270 -9.05 7.82 -15.04
CA ALA A 270 -7.79 8.30 -15.60
C ALA A 270 -7.60 9.83 -15.43
N GLU A 271 -8.66 10.61 -15.65
CA GLU A 271 -8.59 12.08 -15.57
C GLU A 271 -8.28 12.63 -14.16
N TYR A 272 -8.53 11.85 -13.11
CA TYR A 272 -8.29 12.30 -11.74
C TYR A 272 -6.80 12.33 -11.37
N ALA A 273 -6.00 11.40 -11.91
CA ALA A 273 -4.59 11.20 -11.57
C ALA A 273 -3.64 12.15 -12.34
N THR A 274 -3.93 13.45 -12.31
CA THR A 274 -3.01 14.48 -12.81
C THR A 274 -1.77 14.60 -11.92
N ASP A 275 -0.65 15.11 -12.43
CA ASP A 275 0.57 15.31 -11.62
C ASP A 275 0.31 16.26 -10.44
N ALA A 276 -0.53 17.28 -10.65
CA ALA A 276 -0.96 18.19 -9.60
C ALA A 276 -1.76 17.48 -8.49
N THR A 277 -2.67 16.57 -8.86
CA THR A 277 -3.41 15.75 -7.88
C THR A 277 -2.47 14.88 -7.07
N VAL A 278 -1.55 14.19 -7.75
CA VAL A 278 -0.57 13.29 -7.11
C VAL A 278 0.30 14.06 -6.13
N GLU A 279 0.83 15.21 -6.54
CA GLU A 279 1.68 16.05 -5.69
C GLU A 279 0.91 16.64 -4.51
N ARG A 280 -0.34 17.08 -4.71
CA ARG A 280 -1.22 17.55 -3.63
C ARG A 280 -1.44 16.47 -2.56
N LEU A 281 -1.80 15.26 -2.98
CA LEU A 281 -2.02 14.15 -2.06
C LEU A 281 -0.72 13.76 -1.34
N ARG A 282 0.41 13.76 -2.05
CA ARG A 282 1.72 13.48 -1.46
C ARG A 282 2.10 14.50 -0.39
N ALA A 283 1.94 15.79 -0.69
CA ALA A 283 2.21 16.88 0.25
C ALA A 283 1.29 16.79 1.48
N PHE A 284 0.02 16.48 1.27
CA PHE A 284 -0.95 16.26 2.33
C PHE A 284 -0.52 15.14 3.29
N VAL A 285 -0.15 13.96 2.77
CA VAL A 285 0.32 12.84 3.59
C VAL A 285 1.65 13.20 4.28
N ALA A 286 2.62 13.78 3.56
CA ALA A 286 3.89 14.19 4.16
C ALA A 286 3.69 15.14 5.35
N ALA A 287 2.71 16.03 5.27
CA ALA A 287 2.36 16.99 6.32
C ALA A 287 1.64 16.37 7.52
N GLY A 288 1.19 15.12 7.48
CA GLY A 288 0.47 14.47 8.58
C GLY A 288 -0.89 13.89 8.22
N GLY A 289 -1.39 14.20 7.03
CA GLY A 289 -2.65 13.70 6.51
C GLY A 289 -2.71 12.19 6.38
N LYS A 290 -3.91 11.65 6.39
CA LYS A 290 -4.16 10.20 6.25
C LYS A 290 -4.88 9.95 4.93
N LEU A 291 -4.37 9.03 4.11
CA LEU A 291 -4.88 8.76 2.77
C LEU A 291 -5.33 7.31 2.68
N ILE A 292 -6.58 7.08 2.26
CA ILE A 292 -7.10 5.77 1.95
C ILE A 292 -7.25 5.68 0.42
N LEU A 293 -6.60 4.69 -0.17
CA LEU A 293 -6.61 4.38 -1.59
C LEU A 293 -7.34 3.06 -1.79
N MET A 294 -8.35 3.05 -2.66
CA MET A 294 -9.15 1.86 -2.92
C MET A 294 -9.24 1.57 -4.40
N GLY A 295 -8.88 0.35 -4.76
CA GLY A 295 -9.01 -0.17 -6.13
C GLY A 295 -10.33 -0.87 -6.34
N GLU A 296 -10.55 -1.26 -7.59
CA GLU A 296 -11.59 -2.21 -7.98
C GLU A 296 -10.96 -3.35 -8.76
N TRP A 297 -11.59 -4.51 -8.77
CA TRP A 297 -11.06 -5.65 -9.52
C TRP A 297 -11.09 -5.35 -11.03
N GLY A 298 -10.00 -5.67 -11.73
CA GLY A 298 -9.95 -5.74 -13.20
C GLY A 298 -10.32 -4.48 -14.00
N GLY A 299 -10.44 -3.29 -13.41
CA GLY A 299 -10.88 -2.08 -14.12
C GLY A 299 -12.40 -1.86 -14.18
N PHE A 300 -13.16 -2.49 -13.28
CA PHE A 300 -14.63 -2.37 -13.24
C PHE A 300 -15.11 -0.92 -13.03
N GLY A 301 -16.20 -0.51 -13.70
CA GLY A 301 -16.89 0.75 -13.42
C GLY A 301 -16.11 2.04 -13.74
N ASP A 302 -15.39 2.07 -14.87
CA ASP A 302 -14.46 3.14 -15.29
C ASP A 302 -13.22 3.33 -14.37
N TYR A 303 -13.01 2.42 -13.41
CA TYR A 303 -11.80 2.39 -12.61
C TYR A 303 -10.56 2.26 -13.51
N SER A 304 -9.57 3.11 -13.26
CA SER A 304 -8.27 3.02 -13.90
C SER A 304 -7.20 2.54 -12.91
N PRO A 305 -6.74 1.27 -13.00
CA PRO A 305 -5.60 0.79 -12.23
C PRO A 305 -4.37 1.66 -12.42
N ALA A 306 -4.12 2.13 -13.64
CA ALA A 306 -3.00 3.03 -13.94
C ALA A 306 -3.13 4.38 -13.20
N ALA A 307 -4.33 4.95 -13.10
CA ALA A 307 -4.57 6.18 -12.35
C ALA A 307 -4.32 6.00 -10.85
N LEU A 308 -4.84 4.92 -10.29
CA LEU A 308 -4.64 4.62 -8.87
C LEU A 308 -3.17 4.31 -8.56
N ASN A 309 -2.50 3.54 -9.41
CA ASN A 309 -1.07 3.27 -9.28
C ASN A 309 -0.21 4.52 -9.42
N LYS A 310 -0.60 5.47 -10.28
CA LYS A 310 0.08 6.76 -10.36
C LYS A 310 -0.03 7.55 -9.05
N ILE A 311 -1.15 7.44 -8.34
CA ILE A 311 -1.36 8.05 -7.01
C ILE A 311 -0.63 7.27 -5.92
N ALA A 312 -0.58 5.94 -6.01
CA ALA A 312 0.02 5.05 -5.00
C ALA A 312 1.56 4.99 -5.08
N ALA A 313 2.12 5.18 -6.28
CA ALA A 313 3.54 5.02 -6.55
C ALA A 313 4.47 5.89 -5.70
N PRO A 314 4.17 7.18 -5.41
CA PRO A 314 4.98 8.00 -4.50
C PRO A 314 5.16 7.42 -3.10
N TYR A 315 4.28 6.50 -2.70
CA TYR A 315 4.30 5.85 -1.40
C TYR A 315 4.92 4.45 -1.47
N GLY A 316 5.34 3.96 -2.63
CA GLY A 316 5.87 2.60 -2.79
C GLY A 316 4.80 1.52 -2.59
N LEU A 317 3.56 1.84 -2.96
CA LEU A 317 2.42 0.91 -3.00
C LEU A 317 1.95 0.77 -4.45
N GLY A 318 1.46 -0.42 -4.81
CA GLY A 318 0.86 -0.72 -6.11
C GLY A 318 -0.34 -1.65 -6.00
N PHE A 319 -1.24 -1.52 -6.96
CA PHE A 319 -2.44 -2.32 -7.18
C PHE A 319 -2.21 -3.12 -8.45
N ASN A 320 -2.22 -4.44 -8.33
CA ASN A 320 -2.03 -5.31 -9.49
C ASN A 320 -3.27 -5.25 -10.40
N ALA A 321 -3.09 -5.41 -11.71
CA ALA A 321 -4.21 -5.53 -12.65
C ALA A 321 -4.70 -6.99 -12.68
N ASP A 322 -5.09 -7.50 -11.52
CA ASP A 322 -5.50 -8.88 -11.33
C ASP A 322 -6.81 -8.98 -10.54
N GLN A 323 -7.20 -10.24 -10.34
CA GLN A 323 -8.36 -10.66 -9.60
C GLN A 323 -7.90 -11.80 -8.70
N VAL A 324 -8.13 -11.67 -7.40
CA VAL A 324 -7.83 -12.70 -6.41
C VAL A 324 -9.09 -13.25 -5.76
N ARG A 325 -9.10 -14.57 -5.54
CA ARG A 325 -10.22 -15.33 -4.97
C ARG A 325 -9.74 -16.48 -4.08
N LEU A 326 -10.64 -17.11 -3.34
CA LEU A 326 -10.34 -18.37 -2.64
C LEU A 326 -10.52 -19.55 -3.59
N GLY A 327 -9.49 -20.38 -3.71
CA GLY A 327 -9.51 -21.56 -4.58
C GLY A 327 -9.59 -21.23 -6.07
N ASN A 328 -9.69 -22.27 -6.91
CA ASN A 328 -9.69 -22.12 -8.37
C ASN A 328 -11.10 -21.95 -8.98
N ALA A 329 -12.11 -21.59 -8.18
CA ALA A 329 -13.51 -21.51 -8.60
C ALA A 329 -13.69 -20.60 -9.81
N THR A 330 -14.31 -21.08 -10.90
CA THR A 330 -14.37 -20.34 -12.18
C THR A 330 -15.31 -19.15 -12.20
N GLN A 331 -16.15 -18.98 -11.19
CA GLN A 331 -17.13 -17.90 -11.08
C GLN A 331 -16.67 -16.84 -10.08
N SER A 332 -17.10 -15.61 -10.32
CA SER A 332 -16.96 -14.52 -9.37
C SER A 332 -17.66 -14.82 -8.06
N ALA A 333 -16.98 -14.54 -6.95
CA ALA A 333 -17.46 -14.90 -5.62
C ALA A 333 -16.96 -13.93 -4.55
N TRP A 334 -17.73 -13.87 -3.48
CA TRP A 334 -17.31 -13.24 -2.24
C TRP A 334 -16.14 -14.01 -1.60
N VAL A 335 -15.14 -13.28 -1.16
CA VAL A 335 -13.86 -13.76 -0.64
C VAL A 335 -13.73 -13.28 0.79
N LYS A 336 -13.72 -14.22 1.73
CA LYS A 336 -13.44 -13.94 3.13
C LYS A 336 -11.93 -13.88 3.33
N VAL A 337 -11.38 -12.70 3.54
CA VAL A 337 -9.94 -12.49 3.72
C VAL A 337 -9.59 -12.28 5.19
N ALA A 338 -8.48 -12.89 5.62
CA ALA A 338 -8.03 -12.80 7.00
C ALA A 338 -7.42 -11.41 7.26
N VAL A 339 -7.84 -10.77 8.34
CA VAL A 339 -7.21 -9.55 8.84
C VAL A 339 -5.97 -9.95 9.63
N SER A 340 -4.85 -9.33 9.27
CA SER A 340 -3.55 -9.62 9.88
C SER A 340 -3.46 -8.96 11.25
N PRO A 341 -2.89 -9.62 12.27
CA PRO A 341 -2.51 -8.94 13.49
C PRO A 341 -1.50 -7.85 13.13
N GLY A 342 -1.80 -6.61 13.49
CA GLY A 342 -1.06 -5.46 13.00
C GLY A 342 -1.18 -4.24 13.91
N PRO A 343 -0.55 -3.12 13.52
CA PRO A 343 -0.52 -1.90 14.31
C PRO A 343 -1.86 -1.15 14.33
N MET A 344 -2.82 -1.55 13.49
CA MET A 344 -4.16 -0.99 13.49
C MET A 344 -4.90 -1.47 14.75
N PRO A 345 -5.33 -0.57 15.65
CA PRO A 345 -6.13 -0.98 16.81
C PRO A 345 -7.47 -1.56 16.35
N THR A 346 -7.91 -2.65 17.00
CA THR A 346 -9.20 -3.29 16.72
C THR A 346 -10.13 -3.24 17.93
N PRO A 347 -10.57 -2.04 18.38
CA PRO A 347 -11.53 -1.93 19.48
C PRO A 347 -12.91 -2.51 19.11
N LEU A 348 -13.24 -2.56 17.81
CA LEU A 348 -14.34 -3.37 17.30
C LEU A 348 -13.77 -4.70 16.82
N ALA A 349 -14.36 -5.81 17.28
CA ALA A 349 -13.93 -7.15 16.91
C ALA A 349 -14.06 -7.38 15.40
N VAL A 350 -13.08 -8.08 14.82
CA VAL A 350 -13.01 -8.41 13.38
C VAL A 350 -12.91 -9.92 13.20
N ASP A 351 -13.69 -10.67 13.99
CA ASP A 351 -13.58 -12.13 14.17
C ASP A 351 -13.94 -12.93 12.91
N GLY A 352 -14.52 -12.27 11.90
CA GLY A 352 -14.80 -12.84 10.58
C GLY A 352 -13.86 -12.37 9.47
N GLY A 353 -12.86 -11.55 9.75
CA GLY A 353 -12.08 -10.91 8.69
C GLY A 353 -12.94 -9.98 7.81
N LEU A 354 -12.48 -9.76 6.58
CA LEU A 354 -13.14 -8.91 5.60
C LEU A 354 -13.83 -9.75 4.52
N ASN A 355 -15.00 -9.34 4.07
CA ASN A 355 -15.70 -9.93 2.94
C ASN A 355 -15.60 -9.01 1.72
N LEU A 356 -14.90 -9.45 0.67
CA LEU A 356 -14.65 -8.68 -0.56
C LEU A 356 -15.24 -9.42 -1.76
N TYR A 357 -15.90 -8.71 -2.67
CA TYR A 357 -16.39 -9.25 -3.93
C TYR A 357 -15.25 -9.27 -4.93
N GLU A 358 -14.35 -10.24 -4.73
CA GLU A 358 -13.03 -10.25 -5.34
C GLU A 358 -12.18 -9.05 -4.89
N ALA A 359 -10.92 -9.04 -5.29
CA ALA A 359 -10.05 -7.90 -5.08
C ALA A 359 -8.93 -7.93 -6.10
N CYS A 360 -8.27 -6.79 -6.31
CA CYS A 360 -6.91 -6.83 -6.80
C CYS A 360 -5.93 -7.09 -5.64
N SER A 361 -4.86 -7.81 -5.92
CA SER A 361 -3.75 -7.95 -4.98
C SER A 361 -2.87 -6.70 -4.99
N LEU A 362 -2.11 -6.49 -3.91
CA LEU A 362 -1.26 -5.31 -3.74
C LEU A 362 0.22 -5.65 -3.82
N PHE A 363 0.99 -4.79 -4.49
CA PHE A 363 2.43 -4.65 -4.30
C PHE A 363 2.68 -3.74 -3.10
N ALA A 364 3.07 -4.33 -1.97
CA ALA A 364 3.29 -3.61 -0.72
C ALA A 364 4.54 -4.14 0.00
N PRO A 365 5.75 -3.87 -0.52
CA PRO A 365 6.98 -4.32 0.11
C PRO A 365 7.22 -3.60 1.45
N PRO A 366 8.04 -4.17 2.35
CA PRO A 366 8.49 -3.47 3.54
C PRO A 366 8.97 -2.05 3.22
N PRO A 367 8.67 -1.06 4.08
CA PRO A 367 8.08 -1.18 5.41
C PRO A 367 6.54 -1.11 5.41
N ALA A 368 5.86 -1.38 4.29
CA ALA A 368 4.42 -1.53 4.31
C ALA A 368 4.03 -2.68 5.25
N VAL A 369 2.97 -2.47 6.04
CA VAL A 369 2.40 -3.48 6.92
C VAL A 369 1.15 -4.02 6.27
N ARG A 370 1.06 -5.34 6.16
CA ARG A 370 -0.14 -6.01 5.69
C ARG A 370 -1.26 -5.88 6.72
N LEU A 371 -2.43 -5.48 6.26
CA LEU A 371 -3.67 -5.42 7.06
C LEU A 371 -4.58 -6.60 6.77
N ALA A 372 -4.62 -7.11 5.54
CA ALA A 372 -5.41 -8.28 5.17
C ALA A 372 -4.85 -9.01 3.95
N GLY A 373 -5.18 -10.29 3.80
CA GLY A 373 -4.94 -11.05 2.57
C GLY A 373 -5.54 -12.45 2.59
N LEU A 374 -5.34 -13.19 1.51
CA LEU A 374 -6.11 -14.41 1.24
C LEU A 374 -5.57 -15.68 1.93
N GLY A 375 -4.35 -15.66 2.45
CA GLY A 375 -3.72 -16.86 2.99
C GLY A 375 -3.34 -17.86 1.89
N ALA A 376 -2.93 -19.07 2.27
CA ALA A 376 -2.41 -20.07 1.32
C ALA A 376 -3.43 -20.56 0.27
N GLU A 377 -4.72 -20.36 0.52
CA GLU A 377 -5.82 -20.72 -0.39
C GLU A 377 -6.16 -19.62 -1.40
N GLY A 378 -5.49 -18.46 -1.31
CA GLY A 378 -5.64 -17.41 -2.30
C GLY A 378 -5.24 -17.89 -3.68
N TYR A 379 -5.94 -17.39 -4.69
CA TYR A 379 -5.75 -17.75 -6.08
C TYR A 379 -5.83 -16.50 -6.95
N ARG A 380 -4.79 -16.27 -7.74
CA ARG A 380 -4.73 -15.18 -8.72
C ARG A 380 -5.17 -15.69 -10.09
N VAL A 381 -6.30 -15.17 -10.58
CA VAL A 381 -6.97 -15.67 -11.79
C VAL A 381 -6.10 -15.50 -13.03
N SER A 382 -5.51 -14.32 -13.21
CA SER A 382 -4.73 -13.99 -14.41
C SER A 382 -3.47 -14.83 -14.59
N ALA A 383 -2.88 -15.31 -13.50
CA ALA A 383 -1.64 -16.08 -13.50
C ALA A 383 -1.84 -17.57 -13.16
N LEU A 384 -3.09 -18.00 -12.91
CA LEU A 384 -3.46 -19.35 -12.53
C LEU A 384 -2.61 -19.92 -11.36
N VAL A 385 -2.28 -19.07 -10.39
CA VAL A 385 -1.35 -19.40 -9.30
C VAL A 385 -2.03 -19.24 -7.95
N SER A 386 -1.86 -20.24 -7.09
CA SER A 386 -2.26 -20.16 -5.69
C SER A 386 -1.15 -19.55 -4.83
N GLY A 387 -1.54 -18.75 -3.83
CA GLY A 387 -0.60 -18.10 -2.95
C GLY A 387 -1.27 -17.15 -1.98
N ASP A 388 -0.46 -16.66 -1.06
CA ASP A 388 -0.91 -15.68 -0.09
C ASP A 388 -0.73 -14.26 -0.65
N PHE A 389 -1.84 -13.66 -1.05
CA PHE A 389 -1.86 -12.34 -1.68
C PHE A 389 -2.35 -11.28 -0.69
N THR A 390 -1.57 -10.21 -0.53
CA THR A 390 -1.97 -9.00 0.20
C THR A 390 -3.08 -8.30 -0.55
N VAL A 391 -4.17 -7.95 0.13
CA VAL A 391 -5.28 -7.14 -0.44
C VAL A 391 -5.56 -5.87 0.36
N ALA A 392 -4.99 -5.76 1.56
CA ALA A 392 -4.98 -4.52 2.30
C ALA A 392 -3.61 -4.31 2.94
N ALA A 393 -3.06 -3.10 2.82
CA ALA A 393 -1.78 -2.73 3.39
C ALA A 393 -1.79 -1.27 3.85
N ALA A 394 -0.93 -0.95 4.80
CA ALA A 394 -0.68 0.40 5.24
C ALA A 394 0.80 0.73 5.14
N ARG A 395 1.12 1.96 4.76
CA ARG A 395 2.49 2.44 4.64
C ARG A 395 2.60 3.85 5.22
N PRO A 396 3.42 4.03 6.26
CA PRO A 396 3.76 5.35 6.74
C PRO A 396 4.56 6.13 5.70
N TYR A 397 4.28 7.43 5.60
CA TYR A 397 4.98 8.33 4.67
C TYR A 397 5.05 9.74 5.26
N GLY A 398 6.26 10.28 5.42
CA GLY A 398 6.46 11.51 6.19
C GLY A 398 5.77 11.41 7.56
N ARG A 399 4.93 12.40 7.90
CA ARG A 399 4.11 12.40 9.14
C ARG A 399 2.73 11.74 8.97
N GLY A 400 2.35 11.33 7.77
CA GLY A 400 1.07 10.71 7.45
C GLY A 400 1.06 9.19 7.35
N LEU A 401 -0.09 8.66 6.98
CA LEU A 401 -0.29 7.23 6.75
C LEU A 401 -1.06 7.05 5.45
N VAL A 402 -0.64 6.09 4.63
CA VAL A 402 -1.39 5.67 3.45
C VAL A 402 -1.89 4.27 3.67
N VAL A 403 -3.16 4.03 3.41
CA VAL A 403 -3.79 2.71 3.42
C VAL A 403 -4.20 2.40 1.99
N ALA A 404 -3.90 1.20 1.52
CA ALA A 404 -4.36 0.66 0.26
C ALA A 404 -5.27 -0.54 0.53
N LEU A 405 -6.43 -0.58 -0.13
CA LEU A 405 -7.38 -1.70 -0.10
C LEU A 405 -7.75 -2.06 -1.55
N GLY A 406 -7.56 -3.31 -1.93
CA GLY A 406 -7.66 -3.77 -3.32
C GLY A 406 -9.07 -3.84 -3.91
N ASP A 407 -10.09 -3.41 -3.17
CA ASP A 407 -11.49 -3.55 -3.56
C ASP A 407 -12.37 -2.52 -2.84
N THR A 408 -13.44 -2.03 -3.48
CA THR A 408 -14.41 -1.14 -2.83
C THR A 408 -15.65 -1.84 -2.33
N SER A 409 -15.86 -3.12 -2.64
CA SER A 409 -17.10 -3.80 -2.20
C SER A 409 -17.23 -3.85 -0.69
N ALA A 410 -16.13 -3.80 0.09
CA ALA A 410 -16.11 -3.79 1.56
C ALA A 410 -17.08 -2.80 2.21
N TRP A 411 -17.46 -1.74 1.49
CA TRP A 411 -18.44 -0.76 1.95
C TRP A 411 -19.61 -0.50 0.98
N ALA A 412 -19.88 -1.42 0.05
CA ALA A 412 -20.96 -1.28 -0.91
C ALA A 412 -22.37 -1.51 -0.32
N GLN A 413 -23.41 -0.94 -0.96
CA GLN A 413 -24.82 -1.28 -0.71
C GLN A 413 -25.06 -2.77 -1.01
N PRO A 414 -26.21 -3.35 -0.58
CA PRO A 414 -26.63 -4.64 -1.10
C PRO A 414 -26.74 -4.59 -2.63
N GLY A 415 -25.93 -5.39 -3.33
CA GLY A 415 -26.06 -5.61 -4.77
C GLY A 415 -24.99 -6.61 -5.21
N THR A 416 -25.26 -7.91 -5.21
CA THR A 416 -26.03 -8.62 -6.25
C THR A 416 -26.91 -9.76 -5.71
N GLN A 417 -26.92 -10.01 -4.39
CA GLN A 417 -27.69 -11.10 -3.76
C GLN A 417 -28.91 -10.64 -2.93
N GLY A 418 -29.16 -9.33 -2.82
CA GLY A 418 -30.41 -8.77 -2.28
C GLY A 418 -30.69 -8.99 -0.78
N LYS A 419 -29.68 -9.21 0.07
CA LYS A 419 -29.91 -9.61 1.49
C LYS A 419 -29.38 -8.65 2.58
N ALA A 420 -28.28 -7.90 2.39
CA ALA A 420 -27.79 -6.87 3.34
C ALA A 420 -26.70 -5.98 2.70
N SER A 421 -26.36 -4.82 3.30
CA SER A 421 -25.18 -4.05 2.87
C SER A 421 -23.93 -4.84 3.18
N ASN A 422 -22.93 -4.81 2.30
CA ASN A 422 -21.68 -5.50 2.59
C ASN A 422 -20.93 -4.86 3.79
N LEU A 423 -21.25 -3.63 4.19
CA LEU A 423 -20.81 -3.07 5.47
C LEU A 423 -21.33 -3.85 6.69
N ASP A 424 -22.51 -4.48 6.56
CA ASP A 424 -23.15 -5.31 7.58
C ASP A 424 -22.76 -6.78 7.46
N GLU A 425 -22.08 -7.17 6.39
CA GLU A 425 -21.58 -8.53 6.21
C GLU A 425 -20.22 -8.72 6.89
N ALA A 426 -20.04 -9.91 7.47
CA ALA A 426 -18.84 -10.28 8.23
C ALA A 426 -18.47 -9.20 9.26
N SER A 427 -17.23 -8.71 9.21
CA SER A 427 -16.73 -7.65 10.09
C SER A 427 -16.31 -6.41 9.31
N ASN A 428 -16.85 -6.20 8.10
CA ASN A 428 -16.47 -5.10 7.22
C ASN A 428 -16.68 -3.73 7.87
N GLY A 429 -17.87 -3.47 8.41
CA GLY A 429 -18.14 -2.20 9.10
C GLY A 429 -17.24 -1.96 10.31
N ALA A 430 -16.96 -3.01 11.09
CA ALA A 430 -16.04 -2.94 12.23
C ALA A 430 -14.60 -2.62 11.77
N PHE A 431 -14.12 -3.30 10.74
CA PHE A 431 -12.82 -3.03 10.13
C PHE A 431 -12.73 -1.60 9.59
N MET A 432 -13.73 -1.13 8.84
CA MET A 432 -13.70 0.23 8.30
C MET A 432 -13.69 1.28 9.41
N VAL A 433 -14.52 1.14 10.44
CA VAL A 433 -14.49 2.09 11.58
C VAL A 433 -13.15 2.03 12.32
N ASN A 434 -12.58 0.84 12.55
CA ASN A 434 -11.25 0.71 13.13
C ASN A 434 -10.19 1.40 12.26
N LEU A 435 -10.29 1.25 10.94
CA LEU A 435 -9.39 1.87 9.97
C LEU A 435 -9.47 3.40 10.00
N PHE A 436 -10.67 3.98 10.03
CA PHE A 436 -10.82 5.44 10.11
C PHE A 436 -10.39 6.01 11.46
N ARG A 437 -10.48 5.23 12.55
CA ARG A 437 -10.00 5.63 13.89
C ARG A 437 -8.46 5.59 14.00
N TRP A 438 -7.78 4.88 13.11
CA TRP A 438 -6.34 4.74 13.06
C TRP A 438 -5.70 5.86 12.25
#